data_AF-A0A524GXN3-F1
#
_entry.id   AF-A0A524GXN3-F1
#
_cell.length_a   1.000
_cell.length_b   1.000
_cell.length_c   1.000
_cell.angle_alpha   90.00
_cell.angle_beta   90.00
_cell.angle_gamma   90.00
#
_symmetry.space_group_name_H-M   'P 1'
#
loop_
_entity.id
_entity.type
_entity.pdbx_description
1 polymer ?
#
loop_
_entity_poly.entity_id
_entity_poly.type
_entity_poly.pdbx_seq_one_letter_code
_entity_poly.pdbx_strand_id
1 'polypeptide(L)'
;VPAVLNETSFSQSVPPPGLLARQFAKFAQGGAMLARLRLSGTDVRNGTRILEARGGDGLREVVVVRVDKKGNGIPGSESVHPAGSLAAGFGFTANVELAQLAGCGLAFNAELGGWVVKVNEDLETSIDGIHAAGEITAVGGAAKSLTEGRLAGFGILRRIGLLKPDEMRKEISTLKKMRHRHMAFSRYFNSQYMFPPEYLAGWIRSLPDDVPVCRCEEVNLGDVRRAVAEGFETPAGVKKATRCGMGICQGSTCKTILLEVLAALTGNPLARIPLPSVRMPVKPICLGRLADEEP
;
A
#
# COMPACT_ATOMS: atom_id res chain seq x y z
N VAL A 1 3.45 -26.84 -10.12
CA VAL A 1 2.57 -26.76 -8.93
C VAL A 1 2.51 -25.30 -8.51
N PRO A 2 1.34 -24.71 -8.28
CA PRO A 2 1.26 -23.34 -7.79
C PRO A 2 1.91 -23.24 -6.40
N ALA A 3 2.64 -22.16 -6.15
CA ALA A 3 3.26 -21.89 -4.88
C ALA A 3 2.87 -20.49 -4.38
N VAL A 4 2.64 -20.38 -3.08
CA VAL A 4 2.49 -19.10 -2.38
C VAL A 4 3.70 -18.96 -1.47
N LEU A 5 4.53 -17.96 -1.78
CA LEU A 5 5.73 -17.64 -1.04
C LEU A 5 5.45 -16.41 -0.20
N ASN A 6 5.62 -16.54 1.10
CA ASN A 6 5.49 -15.45 2.05
C ASN A 6 6.84 -15.23 2.72
N GLU A 7 7.34 -14.02 2.65
CA GLU A 7 8.61 -13.67 3.27
C GLU A 7 8.50 -13.62 4.79
N THR A 8 7.35 -13.18 5.30
CA THR A 8 7.09 -13.10 6.74
C THR A 8 7.10 -14.48 7.37
N SER A 9 7.71 -14.61 8.55
CA SER A 9 7.71 -15.87 9.30
C SER A 9 6.31 -16.19 9.82
N PHE A 10 5.96 -17.47 9.92
CA PHE A 10 4.65 -17.89 10.43
C PHE A 10 4.37 -17.35 11.85
N SER A 11 5.39 -17.26 12.70
CA SER A 11 5.27 -16.71 14.06
C SER A 11 4.89 -15.23 14.09
N GLN A 12 5.32 -14.44 13.10
CA GLN A 12 4.95 -13.02 12.99
C GLN A 12 3.51 -12.84 12.47
N SER A 13 2.97 -13.85 11.78
CA SER A 13 1.58 -13.89 11.33
C SER A 13 0.57 -14.31 12.39
N VAL A 14 0.99 -14.55 13.64
CA VAL A 14 0.09 -14.94 14.72
C VAL A 14 -0.57 -13.69 15.34
N PRO A 15 -1.91 -13.61 15.36
CA PRO A 15 -2.59 -12.46 15.93
C PRO A 15 -2.51 -12.42 17.46
N PRO A 16 -2.50 -11.22 18.07
CA PRO A 16 -2.63 -11.08 19.52
C PRO A 16 -3.93 -11.74 20.02
N PRO A 17 -3.94 -12.45 21.18
CA PRO A 17 -5.11 -13.20 21.66
C PRO A 17 -6.38 -12.35 21.79
N GLY A 18 -6.25 -11.12 22.29
CA GLY A 18 -7.39 -10.20 22.41
C GLY A 18 -7.97 -9.76 21.07
N LEU A 19 -7.13 -9.65 20.03
CA LEU A 19 -7.60 -9.33 18.67
C LEU A 19 -8.27 -10.55 18.03
N LEU A 20 -7.69 -11.74 18.21
CA LEU A 20 -8.26 -13.00 17.74
C LEU A 20 -9.67 -13.21 18.29
N ALA A 21 -9.86 -13.04 19.60
CA ALA A 21 -11.18 -13.16 20.24
C ALA A 21 -12.19 -12.15 19.66
N ARG A 22 -11.79 -10.89 19.47
CA ARG A 22 -12.67 -9.83 18.96
C ARG A 22 -12.96 -9.93 17.46
N GLN A 23 -12.10 -10.58 16.68
CA GLN A 23 -12.18 -10.66 15.22
C GLN A 23 -12.17 -12.09 14.69
N PHE A 24 -12.66 -13.04 15.50
CA PHE A 24 -12.62 -14.48 15.21
C PHE A 24 -13.11 -14.82 13.80
N ALA A 25 -14.23 -14.24 13.35
CA ALA A 25 -14.77 -14.50 12.02
C ALA A 25 -13.78 -14.19 10.88
N LYS A 26 -12.98 -13.12 10.99
CA LYS A 26 -11.97 -12.77 9.97
C LYS A 26 -10.82 -13.78 9.96
N PHE A 27 -10.37 -14.21 11.13
CA PHE A 27 -9.31 -15.21 11.25
C PHE A 27 -9.78 -16.60 10.79
N ALA A 28 -11.01 -16.99 11.12
CA ALA A 28 -11.63 -18.21 10.62
C ALA A 28 -11.75 -18.19 9.08
N GLN A 29 -12.14 -17.06 8.49
CA GLN A 29 -12.14 -16.89 7.04
C GLN A 29 -10.74 -17.06 6.44
N GLY A 30 -9.72 -16.40 7.03
CA GLY A 30 -8.33 -16.55 6.58
C GLY A 30 -7.82 -18.00 6.69
N GLY A 31 -8.15 -18.69 7.78
CA GLY A 31 -7.86 -20.11 7.98
C GLY A 31 -8.53 -21.00 6.92
N ALA A 32 -9.80 -20.75 6.61
CA ALA A 32 -10.52 -21.47 5.56
C ALA A 32 -9.89 -21.24 4.17
N MET A 33 -9.43 -20.02 3.86
CA MET A 33 -8.72 -19.72 2.60
C MET A 33 -7.38 -20.48 2.53
N LEU A 34 -6.60 -20.47 3.61
CA LEU A 34 -5.34 -21.22 3.70
C LEU A 34 -5.54 -22.73 3.59
N ALA A 35 -6.61 -23.27 4.19
CA ALA A 35 -6.97 -24.67 4.07
C ALA A 35 -7.34 -25.04 2.63
N ARG A 36 -8.14 -24.21 1.95
CA ARG A 36 -8.48 -24.39 0.52
C ARG A 36 -7.25 -24.41 -0.37
N LEU A 37 -6.29 -23.49 -0.15
CA LEU A 37 -5.03 -23.48 -0.90
C LEU A 37 -4.27 -24.80 -0.70
N ARG A 38 -4.08 -25.25 0.54
CA ARG A 38 -3.38 -26.50 0.83
C ARG A 38 -4.08 -27.73 0.25
N LEU A 39 -5.41 -27.82 0.40
CA LEU A 39 -6.22 -28.92 -0.13
C LEU A 39 -6.22 -28.97 -1.66
N SER A 40 -5.98 -27.84 -2.33
CA SER A 40 -5.79 -27.78 -3.80
C SER A 40 -4.39 -28.19 -4.27
N GLY A 41 -3.50 -28.60 -3.36
CA GLY A 41 -2.11 -28.93 -3.68
C GLY A 41 -1.20 -27.71 -3.89
N THR A 42 -1.63 -26.50 -3.48
CA THR A 42 -0.77 -25.32 -3.51
C THR A 42 0.25 -25.38 -2.38
N ASP A 43 1.52 -25.24 -2.74
CA ASP A 43 2.62 -25.22 -1.77
C ASP A 43 2.71 -23.84 -1.11
N VAL A 44 2.47 -23.76 0.21
CA VAL A 44 2.46 -22.51 0.96
C VAL A 44 3.70 -22.45 1.86
N ARG A 45 4.67 -21.62 1.49
CA ARG A 45 5.97 -21.48 2.18
C ARG A 45 6.08 -20.12 2.85
N ASN A 46 6.31 -20.11 4.16
CA ASN A 46 6.65 -18.89 4.91
C ASN A 46 8.18 -18.77 5.06
N GLY A 47 8.69 -17.57 5.35
CA GLY A 47 10.12 -17.33 5.43
C GLY A 47 10.85 -17.60 4.11
N THR A 48 10.21 -17.31 2.97
CA THR A 48 10.79 -17.52 1.63
C THR A 48 10.63 -16.25 0.79
N ARG A 49 11.74 -15.75 0.24
CA ARG A 49 11.79 -14.57 -0.65
C ARG A 49 12.08 -15.00 -2.08
N ILE A 50 11.53 -14.26 -3.04
CA ILE A 50 11.95 -14.29 -4.45
C ILE A 50 13.23 -13.45 -4.62
N LEU A 51 14.32 -14.07 -5.07
CA LEU A 51 15.55 -13.37 -5.41
C LEU A 51 15.51 -12.83 -6.84
N GLU A 52 15.13 -13.68 -7.79
CA GLU A 52 15.20 -13.38 -9.21
C GLU A 52 14.02 -14.01 -9.95
N ALA A 53 13.52 -13.30 -10.96
CA ALA A 53 12.60 -13.82 -11.96
C ALA A 53 13.36 -13.90 -13.28
N ARG A 54 13.49 -15.11 -13.86
CA ARG A 54 14.33 -15.35 -15.03
C ARG A 54 13.50 -15.75 -16.24
N GLY A 55 13.91 -15.24 -17.40
CA GLY A 55 13.21 -15.40 -18.66
C GLY A 55 13.86 -14.58 -19.78
N GLY A 56 13.56 -14.94 -21.02
CA GLY A 56 13.82 -14.10 -22.20
C GLY A 56 12.60 -13.22 -22.48
N ASP A 57 11.84 -13.54 -23.52
CA ASP A 57 10.59 -12.86 -23.88
C ASP A 57 9.44 -13.05 -22.87
N GLY A 58 9.64 -13.89 -21.85
CA GLY A 58 8.67 -14.17 -20.81
C GLY A 58 9.26 -15.00 -19.67
N LEU A 59 8.57 -15.01 -18.52
CA LEU A 59 8.99 -15.72 -17.32
C LEU A 59 9.07 -17.24 -17.59
N ARG A 60 10.18 -17.85 -17.16
CA ARG A 60 10.38 -19.31 -17.22
C ARG A 60 10.61 -19.93 -15.85
N GLU A 61 11.29 -19.21 -14.97
CA GLU A 61 11.60 -19.70 -13.63
C GLU A 61 11.74 -18.56 -12.62
N VAL A 62 11.56 -18.90 -11.35
CA VAL A 62 11.76 -18.00 -10.21
C VAL A 62 12.77 -18.63 -9.27
N VAL A 63 13.79 -17.86 -8.90
CA VAL A 63 14.77 -18.23 -7.89
C VAL A 63 14.28 -17.72 -6.55
N VAL A 64 14.25 -18.59 -5.55
CA VAL A 64 13.79 -18.27 -4.21
C VAL A 64 14.84 -18.66 -3.18
N VAL A 65 14.85 -17.96 -2.05
CA VAL A 65 15.77 -18.23 -0.93
C VAL A 65 14.98 -18.27 0.37
N ARG A 66 15.42 -19.11 1.32
CA ARG A 66 14.88 -19.04 2.69
C ARG A 66 15.46 -17.81 3.39
N VAL A 67 14.64 -17.15 4.21
CA VAL A 67 15.07 -16.01 5.02
C VAL A 67 15.08 -16.35 6.50
N ASP A 68 16.05 -15.79 7.24
CA ASP A 68 16.12 -15.90 8.69
C ASP A 68 15.13 -14.93 9.39
N LYS A 69 15.10 -14.93 10.73
CA LYS A 69 14.22 -14.04 11.51
C LYS A 69 14.54 -12.54 11.37
N LYS A 70 15.75 -12.21 10.91
CA LYS A 70 16.20 -10.85 10.61
C LYS A 70 15.91 -10.47 9.15
N GLY A 71 15.40 -11.42 8.34
CA GLY A 71 15.12 -11.25 6.92
C GLY A 71 16.35 -11.45 6.03
N ASN A 72 17.48 -11.93 6.54
CA ASN A 72 18.63 -12.22 5.67
C ASN A 72 18.36 -13.51 4.89
N GLY A 73 18.67 -13.52 3.59
CA GLY A 73 18.71 -14.75 2.81
C GLY A 73 19.73 -15.71 3.41
N ILE A 74 19.36 -16.98 3.57
CA ILE A 74 20.24 -18.04 4.09
C ILE A 74 21.03 -18.59 2.90
N PRO A 75 22.35 -18.35 2.81
CA PRO A 75 23.15 -18.82 1.68
C PRO A 75 23.09 -20.35 1.53
N GLY A 76 23.02 -20.84 0.29
CA GLY A 76 22.91 -22.27 -0.01
C GLY A 76 21.50 -22.83 0.15
N SER A 77 20.50 -21.99 0.44
CA SER A 77 19.09 -22.39 0.49
C SER A 77 18.30 -22.03 -0.77
N GLU A 78 18.99 -21.55 -1.80
CA GLU A 78 18.41 -21.17 -3.07
C GLU A 78 17.76 -22.37 -3.75
N SER A 79 16.59 -22.17 -4.33
CA SER A 79 15.93 -23.17 -5.16
C SER A 79 15.26 -22.51 -6.35
N VAL A 80 15.20 -23.24 -7.46
CA VAL A 80 14.63 -22.77 -8.72
C VAL A 80 13.28 -23.42 -8.94
N HIS A 81 12.28 -22.61 -9.29
CA HIS A 81 10.91 -23.06 -9.52
C HIS A 81 10.49 -22.70 -10.94
N PRO A 82 10.19 -23.68 -11.82
CA PRO A 82 9.60 -23.41 -13.12
C PRO A 82 8.25 -22.70 -12.96
N ALA A 83 8.08 -21.56 -13.63
CA ALA A 83 6.88 -20.75 -13.53
C ALA A 83 6.65 -19.96 -14.83
N GLY A 84 5.43 -20.03 -15.37
CA GLY A 84 5.00 -19.18 -16.49
C GLY A 84 4.39 -17.84 -16.05
N SER A 85 4.06 -17.69 -14.77
CA SER A 85 3.48 -16.47 -14.20
C SER A 85 4.00 -16.23 -12.79
N LEU A 86 4.20 -14.96 -12.44
CA LEU A 86 4.54 -14.51 -11.10
C LEU A 86 3.60 -13.37 -10.69
N ALA A 87 2.96 -13.53 -9.53
CA ALA A 87 2.20 -12.46 -8.88
C ALA A 87 2.93 -12.07 -7.59
N ALA A 88 3.28 -10.79 -7.47
CA ALA A 88 3.94 -10.23 -6.30
C ALA A 88 3.07 -9.16 -5.64
N GLY A 89 3.07 -9.11 -4.32
CA GLY A 89 2.31 -8.11 -3.55
C GLY A 89 2.99 -7.80 -2.22
N PHE A 90 3.23 -6.51 -1.99
CA PHE A 90 3.92 -5.99 -0.79
C PHE A 90 2.99 -5.13 0.07
N GLY A 91 1.74 -5.56 0.20
CA GLY A 91 0.68 -4.82 0.89
C GLY A 91 -0.01 -3.79 0.01
N PHE A 92 -0.67 -2.82 0.65
CA PHE A 92 -1.51 -1.82 0.00
C PHE A 92 -1.13 -0.42 0.48
N THR A 93 -1.37 0.57 -0.40
CA THR A 93 -1.23 1.98 -0.06
C THR A 93 -2.53 2.71 -0.34
N ALA A 94 -2.90 3.64 0.54
CA ALA A 94 -4.07 4.47 0.33
C ALA A 94 -3.85 5.44 -0.85
N ASN A 95 -4.83 5.55 -1.75
CA ASN A 95 -4.80 6.58 -2.78
C ASN A 95 -5.32 7.91 -2.20
N VAL A 96 -4.42 8.85 -1.96
CA VAL A 96 -4.71 10.19 -1.41
C VAL A 96 -4.67 11.30 -2.46
N GLU A 97 -4.58 10.99 -3.76
CA GLU A 97 -4.30 11.96 -4.83
C GLU A 97 -5.32 13.11 -4.88
N LEU A 98 -6.61 12.78 -4.85
CA LEU A 98 -7.68 13.78 -4.88
C LEU A 98 -7.73 14.61 -3.60
N ALA A 99 -7.53 13.98 -2.45
CA ALA A 99 -7.51 14.67 -1.16
C ALA A 99 -6.30 15.62 -1.06
N GLN A 100 -5.13 15.21 -1.58
CA GLN A 100 -3.95 16.05 -1.67
C GLN A 100 -4.20 17.27 -2.56
N LEU A 101 -4.82 17.09 -3.74
CA LEU A 101 -5.21 18.20 -4.61
C LEU A 101 -6.22 19.16 -3.95
N ALA A 102 -7.17 18.61 -3.20
CA ALA A 102 -8.16 19.39 -2.47
C ALA A 102 -7.57 20.14 -1.25
N GLY A 103 -6.31 19.91 -0.89
CA GLY A 103 -5.67 20.51 0.27
C GLY A 103 -6.01 19.84 1.60
N CYS A 104 -6.59 18.64 1.58
CA CYS A 104 -6.92 17.90 2.79
C CYS A 104 -5.66 17.50 3.56
N GLY A 105 -5.73 17.61 4.88
CA GLY A 105 -4.65 17.24 5.79
C GLY A 105 -4.36 15.75 5.71
N LEU A 106 -3.08 15.42 5.50
CA LEU A 106 -2.60 14.04 5.42
C LEU A 106 -1.77 13.69 6.66
N ALA A 107 -1.69 12.40 6.97
CA ALA A 107 -0.78 11.86 7.97
C ALA A 107 -0.10 10.60 7.44
N PHE A 108 1.18 10.44 7.74
CA PHE A 108 1.85 9.16 7.54
C PHE A 108 1.61 8.27 8.76
N ASN A 109 1.04 7.09 8.53
CA ASN A 109 0.97 6.01 9.50
C ASN A 109 1.03 4.66 8.76
N ALA A 110 2.15 3.96 8.88
CA ALA A 110 2.33 2.67 8.22
C ALA A 110 1.23 1.67 8.58
N GLU A 111 0.72 1.67 9.82
CA GLU A 111 -0.30 0.71 10.29
C GLU A 111 -1.69 1.00 9.69
N LEU A 112 -1.85 2.17 9.05
CA LEU A 112 -3.05 2.54 8.32
C LEU A 112 -2.88 2.41 6.80
N GLY A 113 -1.72 1.96 6.31
CA GLY A 113 -1.43 1.86 4.87
C GLY A 113 -0.62 3.03 4.32
N GLY A 114 0.19 3.68 5.16
CA GLY A 114 1.12 4.74 4.76
C GLY A 114 0.50 6.14 4.89
N TRP A 115 0.54 6.93 3.82
CA TRP A 115 -0.10 8.24 3.80
C TRP A 115 -1.62 8.10 3.72
N VAL A 116 -2.35 8.65 4.69
CA VAL A 116 -3.81 8.61 4.76
C VAL A 116 -4.40 10.00 5.00
N VAL A 117 -5.67 10.18 4.67
CA VAL A 117 -6.40 11.43 4.92
C VAL A 117 -6.84 11.49 6.37
N LYS A 118 -6.54 12.62 7.04
CA LYS A 118 -7.03 12.92 8.38
C LYS A 118 -8.51 13.27 8.33
N VAL A 119 -9.28 12.63 9.18
CA VAL A 119 -10.72 12.88 9.33
C VAL A 119 -11.13 12.93 10.79
N ASN A 120 -12.20 13.66 11.08
CA ASN A 120 -12.83 13.65 12.39
C ASN A 120 -13.75 12.42 12.58
N GLU A 121 -14.49 12.38 13.69
CA GLU A 121 -15.41 11.27 14.00
C GLU A 121 -16.61 11.15 13.06
N ASP A 122 -16.93 12.19 12.29
CA ASP A 122 -18.00 12.22 11.30
C ASP A 122 -17.45 12.09 9.85
N LEU A 123 -16.17 11.72 9.72
CA LEU A 123 -15.46 11.46 8.46
C LEU A 123 -15.23 12.72 7.61
N GLU A 124 -15.41 13.91 8.18
CA GLU A 124 -15.05 15.18 7.56
C GLU A 124 -13.54 15.41 7.66
N THR A 125 -12.95 15.89 6.56
CA THR A 125 -11.52 16.19 6.46
C THR A 125 -11.19 17.54 7.10
N SER A 126 -9.94 17.99 6.97
CA SER A 126 -9.56 19.36 7.37
C SER A 126 -10.12 20.45 6.45
N ILE A 127 -10.69 20.08 5.30
CA ILE A 127 -11.34 21.02 4.39
C ILE A 127 -12.84 20.92 4.58
N ASP A 128 -13.43 22.06 4.90
CA ASP A 128 -14.85 22.23 5.18
C ASP A 128 -15.71 21.65 4.03
N GLY A 129 -16.64 20.75 4.37
CA GLY A 129 -17.53 20.12 3.41
C GLY A 129 -16.94 18.95 2.62
N ILE A 130 -15.64 18.66 2.74
CA ILE A 130 -15.02 17.48 2.13
C ILE A 130 -14.98 16.35 3.14
N HIS A 131 -15.58 15.21 2.77
CA HIS A 131 -15.58 13.98 3.55
C HIS A 131 -14.72 12.91 2.87
N ALA A 132 -14.05 12.08 3.68
CA ALA A 132 -13.26 10.96 3.18
C ALA A 132 -13.63 9.68 3.94
N ALA A 133 -13.95 8.62 3.18
CA ALA A 133 -14.39 7.34 3.73
C ALA A 133 -13.77 6.18 2.93
N GLY A 134 -13.52 5.07 3.62
CA GLY A 134 -12.91 3.89 3.00
C GLY A 134 -11.40 3.87 3.16
N GLU A 135 -10.71 3.23 2.21
CA GLU A 135 -9.29 2.93 2.38
C GLU A 135 -8.39 4.17 2.40
N ILE A 136 -8.90 5.29 1.88
CA ILE A 136 -8.24 6.60 1.92
C ILE A 136 -7.94 7.10 3.35
N THR A 137 -8.69 6.67 4.36
CA THR A 137 -8.46 7.03 5.77
C THR A 137 -7.72 5.95 6.56
N ALA A 138 -7.73 4.71 6.04
CA ALA A 138 -6.93 3.56 6.46
C ALA A 138 -7.31 2.32 5.65
N VAL A 139 -6.32 1.57 5.16
CA VAL A 139 -6.52 0.27 4.49
C VAL A 139 -7.06 -0.74 5.50
N GLY A 140 -8.33 -1.14 5.35
CA GLY A 140 -9.04 -1.94 6.35
C GLY A 140 -10.08 -2.93 5.81
N GLY A 141 -10.22 -2.99 4.49
CA GLY A 141 -11.16 -3.87 3.79
C GLY A 141 -12.62 -3.39 3.78
N ALA A 142 -13.45 -4.08 3.01
CA ALA A 142 -14.79 -3.64 2.62
C ALA A 142 -15.72 -3.29 3.80
N ALA A 143 -15.77 -4.09 4.86
CA ALA A 143 -16.65 -3.84 6.00
C ALA A 143 -16.35 -2.49 6.71
N LYS A 144 -15.06 -2.15 6.81
CA LYS A 144 -14.61 -0.85 7.31
C LYS A 144 -15.09 0.27 6.39
N SER A 145 -14.87 0.12 5.08
CA SER A 145 -15.24 1.13 4.08
C SER A 145 -16.74 1.38 4.00
N LEU A 146 -17.57 0.33 4.08
CA LEU A 146 -19.02 0.46 4.13
C LEU A 146 -19.49 1.18 5.39
N THR A 147 -18.87 0.87 6.55
CA THR A 147 -19.18 1.54 7.82
C THR A 147 -18.85 3.03 7.75
N GLU A 148 -17.68 3.38 7.21
CA GLU A 148 -17.29 4.79 7.05
C GLU A 148 -18.13 5.51 6.01
N GLY A 149 -18.53 4.86 4.91
CA GLY A 149 -19.42 5.46 3.92
C GLY A 149 -20.76 5.86 4.53
N ARG A 150 -21.33 5.01 5.39
CA ARG A 150 -22.56 5.35 6.16
C ARG A 150 -22.33 6.50 7.13
N LEU A 151 -21.22 6.49 7.88
CA LEU A 151 -20.89 7.57 8.81
C LEU A 151 -20.70 8.91 8.08
N ALA A 152 -19.98 8.93 6.96
CA ALA A 152 -19.81 10.10 6.13
C ALA A 152 -21.16 10.61 5.58
N GLY A 153 -22.05 9.70 5.16
CA GLY A 153 -23.41 10.04 4.76
C GLY A 153 -24.18 10.75 5.88
N PHE A 154 -24.12 10.26 7.11
CA PHE A 154 -24.73 10.94 8.26
C PHE A 154 -24.08 12.30 8.57
N GLY A 155 -22.74 12.40 8.44
CA GLY A 155 -22.01 13.67 8.56
C GLY A 155 -22.50 14.71 7.55
N ILE A 156 -22.63 14.31 6.29
CA ILE A 156 -23.14 15.14 5.20
C ILE A 156 -24.60 15.57 5.48
N LEU A 157 -25.49 14.64 5.84
CA LEU A 157 -26.89 14.95 6.11
C LEU A 157 -27.07 15.96 7.26
N ARG A 158 -26.26 15.83 8.33
CA ARG A 158 -26.23 16.81 9.42
C ARG A 158 -25.80 18.18 8.93
N ARG A 159 -24.73 18.22 8.13
CA ARG A 159 -24.17 19.45 7.57
C ARG A 159 -25.17 20.20 6.70
N ILE A 160 -25.91 19.50 5.84
CA ILE A 160 -26.91 20.12 4.96
C ILE A 160 -28.28 20.34 5.64
N GLY A 161 -28.37 20.12 6.96
CA GLY A 161 -29.58 20.37 7.74
C GLY A 161 -30.71 19.35 7.54
N LEU A 162 -30.45 18.23 6.88
CA LEU A 162 -31.44 17.16 6.65
C LEU A 162 -31.49 16.12 7.77
N LEU A 163 -30.54 16.14 8.71
CA LEU A 163 -30.55 15.28 9.89
C LEU A 163 -30.28 16.09 11.15
N LYS A 164 -31.24 16.12 12.08
CA LYS A 164 -31.07 16.80 13.37
C LYS A 164 -30.04 16.07 14.24
N PRO A 165 -29.34 16.76 15.17
CA PRO A 165 -28.33 16.15 16.04
C PRO A 165 -28.81 14.89 16.79
N ASP A 166 -30.10 14.91 17.13
CA ASP A 166 -30.75 13.94 18.00
C ASP A 166 -31.25 12.69 17.27
N GLU A 167 -31.43 12.81 15.97
CA GLU A 167 -31.89 11.74 15.09
C GLU A 167 -30.76 10.76 14.78
N MET A 168 -31.11 9.47 14.66
CA MET A 168 -30.17 8.38 14.33
C MET A 168 -28.96 8.23 15.27
N ARG A 169 -28.95 8.89 16.45
CA ARG A 169 -27.84 8.86 17.41
C ARG A 169 -27.37 7.45 17.77
N LYS A 170 -28.30 6.53 18.00
CA LYS A 170 -28.00 5.13 18.34
C LYS A 170 -27.30 4.39 17.20
N GLU A 171 -27.75 4.61 15.97
CA GLU A 171 -27.16 3.99 14.78
C GLU A 171 -25.75 4.55 14.53
N ILE A 172 -25.60 5.88 14.57
CA ILE A 172 -24.29 6.54 14.43
C ILE A 172 -23.32 6.05 15.50
N SER A 173 -23.75 5.96 16.76
CA SER A 173 -22.92 5.42 17.84
C SER A 173 -22.50 3.97 17.58
N THR A 174 -23.41 3.14 17.05
CA THR A 174 -23.12 1.76 16.69
C THR A 174 -22.08 1.68 15.56
N LEU A 175 -22.24 2.50 14.52
CA LEU A 175 -21.29 2.57 13.40
C LEU A 175 -19.91 3.07 13.86
N LYS A 176 -19.82 4.06 14.76
CA LYS A 176 -18.54 4.51 15.34
C LYS A 176 -17.83 3.37 16.10
N LYS A 177 -18.57 2.59 16.89
CA LYS A 177 -18.03 1.39 17.57
C LYS A 177 -17.57 0.33 16.57
N MET A 178 -18.34 0.08 15.51
CA MET A 178 -17.96 -0.85 14.44
C MET A 178 -16.68 -0.40 13.73
N ARG A 179 -16.60 0.88 13.37
CA ARG A 179 -15.40 1.49 12.77
C ARG A 179 -14.18 1.27 13.64
N HIS A 180 -14.25 1.61 14.92
CA HIS A 180 -13.14 1.40 15.86
C HIS A 180 -12.70 -0.07 15.91
N ARG A 181 -13.65 -1.01 15.93
CA ARG A 181 -13.38 -2.45 15.89
C ARG A 181 -12.66 -2.86 14.61
N HIS A 182 -13.10 -2.35 13.45
CA HIS A 182 -12.47 -2.62 12.16
C HIS A 182 -11.07 -2.01 12.04
N MET A 183 -10.85 -0.82 12.59
CA MET A 183 -9.55 -0.15 12.62
C MET A 183 -8.51 -0.96 13.39
N ALA A 184 -8.88 -1.59 14.50
CA ALA A 184 -7.97 -2.48 15.25
C ALA A 184 -7.48 -3.66 14.40
N PHE A 185 -8.36 -4.26 13.59
CA PHE A 185 -7.95 -5.30 12.62
C PHE A 185 -7.09 -4.74 11.50
N SER A 186 -7.42 -3.55 11.00
CA SER A 186 -6.69 -2.88 9.92
C SER A 186 -5.22 -2.69 10.27
N ARG A 187 -4.95 -2.21 11.50
CA ARG A 187 -3.57 -2.04 12.00
C ARG A 187 -2.78 -3.34 12.01
N TYR A 188 -3.38 -4.40 12.54
CA TYR A 188 -2.76 -5.73 12.54
C TYR A 188 -2.52 -6.27 11.14
N PHE A 189 -3.48 -6.08 10.22
CA PHE A 189 -3.35 -6.55 8.85
C PHE A 189 -2.22 -5.84 8.13
N ASN A 190 -2.15 -4.51 8.20
CA ASN A 190 -1.07 -3.73 7.58
C ASN A 190 0.29 -4.04 8.22
N SER A 191 0.35 -4.36 9.52
CA SER A 191 1.62 -4.75 10.17
C SER A 191 2.22 -6.05 9.62
N GLN A 192 1.44 -6.88 8.90
CA GLN A 192 1.95 -8.11 8.27
C GLN A 192 2.82 -7.84 7.04
N TYR A 193 2.65 -6.67 6.45
CA TYR A 193 3.38 -6.20 5.27
C TYR A 193 4.43 -5.13 5.64
N MET A 194 4.71 -4.98 6.93
CA MET A 194 5.75 -4.06 7.40
C MET A 194 7.08 -4.78 7.53
N PHE A 195 8.05 -4.22 6.83
CA PHE A 195 9.44 -4.61 6.98
C PHE A 195 10.15 -3.59 7.88
N PRO A 196 11.04 -4.03 8.79
CA PRO A 196 11.85 -3.10 9.58
C PRO A 196 12.62 -2.14 8.65
N PRO A 197 12.67 -0.82 8.94
CA PRO A 197 13.29 0.16 8.05
C PRO A 197 14.73 -0.17 7.65
N GLU A 198 15.53 -0.65 8.60
CA GLU A 198 16.93 -1.06 8.36
C GLU A 198 17.03 -2.25 7.41
N TYR A 199 16.12 -3.22 7.57
CA TYR A 199 16.05 -4.37 6.68
C TYR A 199 15.68 -3.92 5.25
N LEU A 200 14.68 -3.04 5.10
CA LEU A 200 14.21 -2.60 3.78
C LEU A 200 15.30 -1.76 3.10
N ALA A 201 15.96 -0.89 3.87
CA ALA A 201 17.08 -0.10 3.39
C ALA A 201 18.26 -0.98 2.95
N GLY A 202 18.62 -1.99 3.75
CA GLY A 202 19.66 -2.97 3.41
C GLY A 202 19.32 -3.75 2.14
N TRP A 203 18.08 -4.23 2.02
CA TRP A 203 17.62 -4.95 0.84
C TRP A 203 17.67 -4.06 -0.41
N ILE A 204 17.07 -2.86 -0.38
CA ILE A 204 17.11 -1.92 -1.51
C ILE A 204 18.55 -1.58 -1.89
N ARG A 205 19.43 -1.32 -0.92
CA ARG A 205 20.84 -1.00 -1.20
C ARG A 205 21.59 -2.16 -1.86
N SER A 206 21.21 -3.41 -1.56
CA SER A 206 21.79 -4.62 -2.16
C SER A 206 21.29 -4.92 -3.57
N LEU A 207 20.18 -4.31 -4.00
CA LEU A 207 19.62 -4.55 -5.33
C LEU A 207 20.53 -4.01 -6.45
N PRO A 208 20.65 -4.74 -7.57
CA PRO A 208 21.34 -4.27 -8.77
C PRO A 208 20.80 -2.94 -9.31
N ASP A 209 21.65 -2.21 -10.02
CA ASP A 209 21.32 -0.89 -10.56
C ASP A 209 20.34 -0.94 -11.74
N ASP A 210 20.25 -2.07 -12.45
CA ASP A 210 19.35 -2.30 -13.58
C ASP A 210 17.92 -2.68 -13.14
N VAL A 211 17.64 -2.76 -11.83
CA VAL A 211 16.30 -3.02 -11.31
C VAL A 211 15.34 -1.88 -11.71
N PRO A 212 14.24 -2.17 -12.43
CA PRO A 212 13.31 -1.13 -12.87
C PRO A 212 12.56 -0.49 -11.69
N VAL A 213 12.54 0.84 -11.65
CA VAL A 213 11.74 1.62 -10.69
C VAL A 213 10.52 2.24 -11.38
N CYS A 214 10.70 2.89 -12.53
CA CYS A 214 9.62 3.49 -13.32
C CYS A 214 9.53 2.86 -14.70
N ARG A 215 8.57 1.94 -14.88
CA ARG A 215 8.34 1.28 -16.17
C ARG A 215 8.03 2.23 -17.33
N CYS A 216 7.26 3.29 -17.08
CA CYS A 216 6.79 4.15 -18.16
C CYS A 216 7.87 5.07 -18.74
N GLU A 217 8.91 5.38 -17.96
CA GLU A 217 10.00 6.28 -18.35
C GLU A 217 11.35 5.54 -18.33
N GLU A 218 11.30 4.20 -18.23
CA GLU A 218 12.47 3.30 -18.23
C GLU A 218 13.56 3.68 -17.22
N VAL A 219 13.14 4.18 -16.04
CA VAL A 219 14.07 4.58 -14.97
C VAL A 219 14.38 3.40 -14.08
N ASN A 220 15.67 3.11 -13.92
CA ASN A 220 16.18 2.04 -13.08
C ASN A 220 16.71 2.56 -11.74
N LEU A 221 16.99 1.65 -10.80
CA LEU A 221 17.48 1.99 -9.46
C LEU A 221 18.80 2.77 -9.52
N GLY A 222 19.71 2.42 -10.43
CA GLY A 222 20.98 3.11 -10.63
C GLY A 222 20.79 4.59 -11.02
N ASP A 223 19.77 4.91 -11.81
CA ASP A 223 19.48 6.30 -12.18
C ASP A 223 19.04 7.12 -10.96
N VAL A 224 18.23 6.51 -10.10
CA VAL A 224 17.80 7.13 -8.83
C VAL A 224 19.00 7.30 -7.89
N ARG A 225 19.89 6.30 -7.78
CA ARG A 225 21.12 6.41 -6.97
C ARG A 225 22.01 7.55 -7.44
N ARG A 226 22.24 7.67 -8.75
CA ARG A 226 23.04 8.77 -9.32
C ARG A 226 22.40 10.12 -9.03
N ALA A 227 21.08 10.26 -9.24
CA ALA A 227 20.37 11.49 -8.92
C ALA A 227 20.50 11.87 -7.43
N VAL A 228 20.36 10.91 -6.52
CA VAL A 228 20.56 11.17 -5.08
C VAL A 228 22.00 11.57 -4.77
N ALA A 229 23.00 10.92 -5.38
CA ALA A 229 24.41 11.28 -5.21
C ALA A 229 24.74 12.70 -5.73
N GLU A 230 24.00 13.18 -6.72
CA GLU A 230 24.07 14.56 -7.23
C GLU A 230 23.30 15.58 -6.38
N GLY A 231 22.64 15.14 -5.30
CA GLY A 231 21.92 15.99 -4.34
C GLY A 231 20.40 16.05 -4.54
N PHE A 232 19.82 15.26 -5.46
CA PHE A 232 18.36 15.19 -5.65
C PHE A 232 17.70 14.24 -4.62
N GLU A 233 17.57 14.69 -3.38
CA GLU A 233 17.09 13.86 -2.25
C GLU A 233 15.55 13.85 -2.06
N THR A 234 14.80 14.51 -2.94
CA THR A 234 13.33 14.57 -2.85
C THR A 234 12.68 13.92 -4.06
N PRO A 235 11.42 13.43 -3.97
CA PRO A 235 10.73 12.89 -5.13
C PRO A 235 10.59 13.89 -6.27
N ALA A 236 10.43 15.18 -5.97
CA ALA A 236 10.39 16.24 -6.96
C ALA A 236 11.76 16.45 -7.63
N GLY A 237 12.85 16.34 -6.88
CA GLY A 237 14.22 16.39 -7.40
C GLY A 237 14.50 15.23 -8.34
N VAL A 238 14.30 13.99 -7.87
CA VAL A 238 14.50 12.79 -8.69
C VAL A 238 13.61 12.83 -9.93
N LYS A 239 12.33 13.22 -9.80
CA LYS A 239 11.43 13.39 -10.95
C LYS A 239 12.00 14.35 -12.00
N LYS A 240 12.61 15.47 -11.59
CA LYS A 240 13.23 16.42 -12.54
C LYS A 240 14.50 15.85 -13.18
N ALA A 241 15.32 15.13 -12.41
CA ALA A 241 16.58 14.57 -12.89
C ALA A 241 16.39 13.36 -13.81
N THR A 242 15.42 12.49 -13.52
CA THR A 242 15.28 11.18 -14.17
C THR A 242 13.96 10.97 -14.91
N ARG A 243 13.00 11.90 -14.80
CA ARG A 243 11.62 11.75 -15.27
C ARG A 243 10.79 10.68 -14.54
N CYS A 244 11.32 10.07 -13.47
CA CYS A 244 10.57 9.07 -12.70
C CYS A 244 9.20 9.59 -12.24
N GLY A 245 8.14 8.88 -12.62
CA GLY A 245 6.75 9.25 -12.34
C GLY A 245 6.11 10.23 -13.34
N MET A 246 6.77 10.55 -14.45
CA MET A 246 6.23 11.44 -15.50
C MET A 246 5.46 10.72 -16.63
N GLY A 247 5.52 9.40 -16.68
CA GLY A 247 4.84 8.64 -17.74
C GLY A 247 3.32 8.63 -17.62
N ILE A 248 2.65 7.93 -18.54
CA ILE A 248 1.16 7.90 -18.65
C ILE A 248 0.46 7.52 -17.33
N CYS A 249 1.09 6.71 -16.48
CA CYS A 249 0.54 6.30 -15.20
C CYS A 249 0.63 7.39 -14.10
N GLN A 250 1.35 8.49 -14.36
CA GLN A 250 1.59 9.61 -13.42
C GLN A 250 2.11 9.15 -12.05
N GLY A 251 2.99 8.14 -12.05
CA GLY A 251 3.57 7.60 -10.82
C GLY A 251 2.67 6.65 -10.04
N SER A 252 1.50 6.25 -10.56
CA SER A 252 0.58 5.35 -9.86
C SER A 252 1.23 4.02 -9.42
N THR A 253 2.24 3.54 -10.16
CA THR A 253 2.98 2.31 -9.83
C THR A 253 4.27 2.59 -9.07
N CYS A 254 5.05 3.59 -9.50
CA CYS A 254 6.41 3.80 -8.98
C CYS A 254 6.51 4.76 -7.79
N LYS A 255 5.45 5.52 -7.44
CA LYS A 255 5.53 6.54 -6.38
C LYS A 255 5.94 5.96 -5.03
N THR A 256 5.32 4.86 -4.60
CA THR A 256 5.61 4.24 -3.30
C THR A 256 7.01 3.65 -3.29
N ILE A 257 7.39 2.97 -4.39
CA ILE A 257 8.74 2.43 -4.58
C ILE A 257 9.78 3.54 -4.49
N LEU A 258 9.56 4.67 -5.17
CA LEU A 258 10.46 5.81 -5.14
C LEU A 258 10.61 6.39 -3.72
N LEU A 259 9.52 6.48 -2.94
CA LEU A 259 9.59 6.94 -1.55
C LEU A 259 10.41 5.99 -0.68
N GLU A 260 10.25 4.67 -0.84
CA GLU A 260 11.03 3.66 -0.12
C GLU A 260 12.51 3.67 -0.52
N VAL A 261 12.80 3.82 -1.82
CA VAL A 261 14.17 3.97 -2.34
C VAL A 261 14.82 5.23 -1.77
N LEU A 262 14.12 6.37 -1.77
CA LEU A 262 14.65 7.60 -1.18
C LEU A 262 14.87 7.47 0.33
N ALA A 263 13.99 6.79 1.06
CA ALA A 263 14.20 6.50 2.48
C ALA A 263 15.45 5.64 2.69
N ALA A 264 15.62 4.61 1.87
CA ALA A 264 16.79 3.75 1.92
C ALA A 264 18.10 4.49 1.59
N LEU A 265 18.10 5.37 0.59
CA LEU A 265 19.31 6.06 0.14
C LEU A 265 19.68 7.25 1.03
N THR A 266 18.70 8.03 1.51
CA THR A 266 18.95 9.23 2.32
C THR A 266 18.98 8.95 3.83
N GLY A 267 18.51 7.78 4.26
CA GLY A 267 18.35 7.45 5.69
C GLY A 267 17.20 8.18 6.37
N ASN A 268 16.43 9.00 5.64
CA ASN A 268 15.27 9.68 6.20
C ASN A 268 14.09 8.71 6.35
N PRO A 269 13.34 8.75 7.46
CA PRO A 269 12.12 7.96 7.59
C PRO A 269 11.09 8.41 6.55
N LEU A 270 10.28 7.46 6.04
CA LEU A 270 9.21 7.72 5.05
C LEU A 270 8.30 8.90 5.43
N ALA A 271 8.01 9.06 6.72
CA ALA A 271 7.18 10.16 7.23
C ALA A 271 7.76 11.57 6.97
N ARG A 272 9.08 11.69 6.77
CA ARG A 272 9.77 12.95 6.46
C ARG A 272 9.97 13.18 4.97
N ILE A 273 9.76 12.16 4.14
CA ILE A 273 9.86 12.31 2.68
C ILE A 273 8.54 12.90 2.18
N PRO A 274 8.56 14.05 1.49
CA PRO A 274 7.34 14.68 1.02
C PRO A 274 6.68 13.83 -0.07
N LEU A 275 5.35 13.81 -0.11
CA LEU A 275 4.63 13.19 -1.22
C LEU A 275 4.94 13.93 -2.53
N PRO A 276 5.00 13.21 -3.68
CA PRO A 276 5.05 13.85 -4.98
C PRO A 276 3.84 14.78 -5.17
N SER A 277 4.05 15.91 -5.85
CA SER A 277 2.95 16.82 -6.18
C SER A 277 1.98 16.16 -7.14
N VAL A 278 0.68 16.21 -6.84
CA VAL A 278 -0.39 15.79 -7.74
C VAL A 278 -0.85 17.01 -8.56
N ARG A 279 -1.21 16.80 -9.82
CA ARG A 279 -1.71 17.84 -10.73
C ARG A 279 -2.97 17.35 -11.44
N MET A 280 -3.78 18.30 -11.91
CA MET A 280 -4.90 17.99 -12.80
C MET A 280 -4.38 17.74 -14.23
N PRO A 281 -4.96 16.79 -14.97
CA PRO A 281 -5.97 15.81 -14.53
C PRO A 281 -5.33 14.65 -13.75
N VAL A 282 -5.99 14.15 -12.70
CA VAL A 282 -5.46 13.05 -11.85
C VAL A 282 -5.31 11.73 -12.61
N LYS A 283 -6.16 11.53 -13.62
CA LYS A 283 -6.06 10.42 -14.57
C LYS A 283 -6.09 11.00 -15.98
N PRO A 284 -5.40 10.39 -16.95
CA PRO A 284 -5.42 10.84 -18.32
C PRO A 284 -6.85 10.93 -18.86
N ILE A 285 -7.16 12.02 -19.56
CA ILE A 285 -8.43 12.25 -20.26
C ILE A 285 -8.12 12.71 -21.69
N CYS A 286 -8.95 12.31 -22.65
CA CYS A 286 -8.81 12.74 -24.04
C CYS A 286 -9.06 14.24 -24.16
N LEU A 287 -8.24 14.94 -24.96
CA LEU A 287 -8.40 16.39 -25.17
C LEU A 287 -9.71 16.72 -25.88
N GLY A 288 -10.15 15.93 -26.87
CA GLY A 288 -11.45 16.13 -27.54
C GLY A 288 -12.62 16.08 -26.56
N ARG A 289 -12.56 15.23 -25.52
CA ARG A 289 -13.57 15.18 -24.44
C ARG A 289 -13.57 16.44 -23.56
N LEU A 290 -12.45 17.15 -23.44
CA LEU A 290 -12.37 18.43 -22.76
C LEU A 290 -12.82 19.60 -23.63
N ALA A 291 -12.73 19.44 -24.96
CA ALA A 291 -13.12 20.43 -25.94
C ALA A 291 -14.60 20.32 -26.38
N ASP A 292 -15.38 19.46 -25.72
CA ASP A 292 -16.75 19.09 -26.10
C ASP A 292 -16.89 18.60 -27.56
N GLU A 293 -15.81 18.03 -28.13
CA GLU A 293 -15.84 17.38 -29.43
C GLU A 293 -16.38 15.95 -29.26
N GLU A 294 -17.46 15.63 -29.98
CA GLU A 294 -17.96 14.25 -30.05
C GLU A 294 -16.94 13.34 -30.77
N PRO A 295 -16.86 12.05 -30.39
CA PRO A 295 -15.87 11.10 -30.92
C PRO A 295 -15.91 10.92 -32.44
#